data_AF-A0A6V7HU04-F1
#
_entry.id   AF-A0A6V7HU04-F1
#
_cell.length_a   1.000
_cell.length_b   1.000
_cell.length_c   1.000
_cell.angle_alpha   90.00
_cell.angle_beta   90.00
_cell.angle_gamma   90.00
#
_symmetry.space_group_name_H-M   'P 1'
#
loop_
_entity.id
_entity.type
_entity.pdbx_description
1 polymer ?
#
loop_
_entity_poly.entity_id
_entity_poly.type
_entity_poly.pdbx_seq_one_letter_code
_entity_poly.pdbx_strand_id
1 'polypeptide(L)' 'VLNETQDHRQRVLHSVAKEIPNWSIMVKKMKAIYHTMNLFNMDVSKKCLIGECWVPMADLGIVQNCLTEGS' A
#
# COMPACT_ATOMS: atom_id res chain seq x y z
N VAL A 1 -10.13 38.02 15.28
CA VAL A 1 -9.83 36.84 16.12
C VAL A 1 -10.80 35.68 15.92
N LEU A 2 -12.07 35.71 16.37
CA LEU A 2 -13.01 34.56 16.25
C LEU A 2 -13.33 34.15 14.80
N ASN A 3 -13.51 35.11 13.89
CA ASN A 3 -13.73 34.80 12.46
C ASN A 3 -12.46 34.24 11.80
N GLU A 4 -11.28 34.78 12.16
CA GLU A 4 -10.01 34.34 11.56
C GLU A 4 -9.67 32.90 11.95
N THR A 5 -9.98 32.48 13.18
CA THR A 5 -9.82 31.08 13.62
C THR A 5 -10.82 30.15 12.92
N GLN A 6 -12.06 30.60 12.71
CA GLN A 6 -13.06 29.83 11.94
C GLN A 6 -12.63 29.65 10.48
N ASP A 7 -12.16 30.72 9.83
CA ASP A 7 -11.72 30.69 8.43
C ASP A 7 -10.47 29.83 8.26
N HIS A 8 -9.52 29.92 9.19
CA HIS A 8 -8.34 29.06 9.19
C HIS A 8 -8.72 27.57 9.32
N ARG A 9 -9.61 27.24 10.26
CA ARG A 9 -10.13 25.86 10.42
C ARG A 9 -10.79 25.36 9.14
N GLN A 10 -11.65 26.17 8.51
CA GLN A 10 -12.31 25.79 7.25
C GLN A 10 -11.30 25.54 6.13
N ARG A 11 -10.29 26.40 5.98
CA ARG A 11 -9.22 26.20 4.98
C ARG A 11 -8.46 24.90 5.20
N VAL A 12 -8.06 24.63 6.45
CA VAL A 12 -7.34 23.39 6.78
C VAL A 12 -8.21 22.16 6.53
N LEU A 13 -9.46 22.16 7.00
CA LEU A 13 -10.38 21.04 6.78
C LEU A 13 -10.64 20.80 5.30
N HIS A 14 -10.82 21.85 4.51
CA HIS A 14 -11.01 21.73 3.06
C HIS A 14 -9.76 21.18 2.35
N SER A 15 -8.57 21.60 2.79
CA SER A 15 -7.30 21.07 2.27
C SER A 15 -7.14 19.59 2.61
N VAL A 16 -7.33 19.21 3.88
CA VAL A 16 -7.23 17.82 4.35
C VAL A 16 -8.27 16.95 3.64
N ALA A 17 -9.52 17.41 3.51
CA ALA A 17 -10.58 16.65 2.85
C ALA A 17 -10.23 16.23 1.41
N LYS A 18 -9.43 17.03 0.69
CA LYS A 18 -8.94 16.67 -0.66
C LYS A 18 -7.90 15.56 -0.63
N GLU A 19 -7.07 15.50 0.41
CA GLU A 19 -5.97 14.53 0.52
C GLU A 19 -6.38 13.21 1.18
N ILE A 20 -7.43 13.21 2.02
CA ILE A 20 -7.91 12.01 2.73
C ILE A 20 -8.09 10.78 1.82
N PRO A 21 -8.68 10.88 0.61
CA PRO A 21 -8.82 9.72 -0.28
C PRO A 21 -7.47 9.13 -0.68
N ASN A 22 -6.50 9.96 -1.03
CA ASN A 22 -5.16 9.54 -1.42
C ASN A 22 -4.44 8.85 -0.24
N TRP A 23 -4.45 9.48 0.93
CA TRP A 23 -3.85 8.90 2.14
C TRP A 23 -4.52 7.58 2.54
N SER A 24 -5.84 7.48 2.39
CA SER A 24 -6.57 6.25 2.66
C SER A 24 -6.09 5.11 1.75
N ILE A 25 -5.90 5.38 0.45
CA ILE A 25 -5.38 4.40 -0.51
C ILE A 25 -3.96 3.98 -0.13
N MET A 26 -3.08 4.94 0.17
CA MET A 26 -1.69 4.66 0.55
C MET A 26 -1.61 3.74 1.78
N VAL A 27 -2.35 4.08 2.84
CA VAL A 27 -2.36 3.31 4.09
C VAL A 27 -2.95 1.91 3.88
N LYS A 28 -4.02 1.79 3.09
CA LYS A 28 -4.65 0.50 2.79
C LYS A 28 -3.72 -0.39 1.96
N LYS A 29 -3.07 0.15 0.93
CA LYS A 29 -2.09 -0.59 0.11
C LYS A 29 -0.92 -1.08 0.97
N MET A 30 -0.34 -0.20 1.79
CA MET A 30 0.77 -0.57 2.67
C MET A 30 0.38 -1.68 3.65
N LYS A 31 -0.79 -1.56 4.27
CA LYS A 31 -1.32 -2.58 5.19
C LYS A 31 -1.54 -3.90 4.47
N ALA A 32 -2.08 -3.90 3.25
CA ALA A 32 -2.30 -5.12 2.48
C ALA A 32 -0.98 -5.82 2.11
N ILE A 33 0.04 -5.06 1.73
CA ILE A 33 1.39 -5.59 1.44
C ILE A 33 1.96 -6.27 2.70
N TYR A 34 2.01 -5.57 3.84
CA TYR A 34 2.53 -6.15 5.08
C TYR A 34 1.71 -7.34 5.56
N HIS A 35 0.39 -7.28 5.45
CA HIS A 35 -0.47 -8.40 5.81
C HIS A 35 -0.15 -9.63 4.95
N THR A 36 0.08 -9.45 3.64
CA THR A 36 0.46 -10.54 2.73
C THR A 36 1.86 -11.07 3.06
N MET A 37 2.84 -10.20 3.30
CA MET A 37 4.19 -10.60 3.69
C MET A 37 4.22 -11.41 4.99
N ASN A 38 3.32 -11.10 5.94
CA ASN A 38 3.18 -11.85 7.18
C ASN A 38 2.65 -13.28 6.99
N LEU A 39 2.11 -13.62 5.82
CA LEU A 39 1.72 -15.00 5.47
C LEU A 39 2.90 -15.83 4.94
N PHE A 40 4.02 -15.19 4.60
CA PHE A 40 5.20 -15.87 4.05
C PHE A 40 6.10 -16.41 5.15
N ASN A 41 6.83 -17.48 4.82
CA ASN A 41 7.84 -18.05 5.71
C ASN A 41 9.18 -17.33 5.53
N MET A 42 9.87 -17.03 6.63
CA MET A 42 11.16 -16.36 6.62
C MET A 42 12.30 -17.39 6.56
N ASP A 43 13.02 -17.46 5.43
CA ASP A 43 14.32 -18.14 5.35
C ASP A 43 15.40 -17.21 5.91
N VAL A 44 15.81 -17.48 7.15
CA VAL A 44 16.80 -16.68 7.89
C VAL A 44 18.21 -16.83 7.30
N SER A 45 18.53 -17.98 6.71
CA SER A 45 19.85 -18.24 6.12
C SER A 45 20.09 -17.39 4.87
N LYS A 46 19.06 -17.24 4.04
CA LYS A 46 19.13 -16.44 2.81
C LYS A 46 18.58 -15.02 2.94
N LYS A 47 17.99 -14.68 4.10
CA LYS A 47 17.25 -13.43 4.33
C LYS A 47 16.17 -13.20 3.27
N CYS A 48 15.38 -14.23 2.95
CA CYS A 48 14.34 -14.19 1.92
C CYS A 48 12.99 -14.70 2.42
N LEU A 49 11.89 -14.11 1.96
CA LEU A 49 10.54 -14.58 2.24
C LEU A 49 10.11 -15.60 1.18
N ILE A 50 9.55 -16.73 1.62
CA ILE A 50 9.06 -17.80 0.77
C ILE A 50 7.53 -17.88 0.92
N GLY A 51 6.82 -17.66 -0.18
CA GLY A 51 5.37 -17.74 -0.26
C GLY A 51 4.93 -18.67 -1.38
N GLU A 52 3.81 -19.34 -1.17
CA GLU A 52 3.11 -20.13 -2.18
C GLU A 52 1.82 -19.42 -2.57
N CYS A 53 1.47 -19.43 -3.86
CA CYS A 53 0.25 -18.81 -4.34
C CYS A 53 -0.33 -19.56 -5.53
N TRP A 54 -1.62 -19.37 -5.75
CA TRP A 54 -2.33 -19.87 -6.93
C TRP A 54 -2.31 -18.81 -8.02
N VAL A 55 -1.95 -19.22 -9.24
CA VAL A 55 -1.96 -18.37 -10.43
C VAL A 55 -2.59 -19.13 -11.59
N PRO A 56 -3.49 -18.51 -12.38
CA PRO A 56 -3.96 -19.10 -13.63
C PRO A 56 -2.79 -19.34 -14.58
N MET A 57 -2.75 -20.49 -15.27
CA MET A 57 -1.64 -20.79 -16.19
C MET A 57 -1.47 -19.75 -17.30
N ALA A 58 -2.57 -19.13 -17.75
CA ALA A 58 -2.54 -18.07 -18.75
C ALA A 58 -1.81 -16.80 -18.27
N ASP A 59 -1.82 -16.52 -16.97
CA ASP A 59 -1.25 -15.30 -16.38
C ASP A 59 0.17 -15.50 -15.83
N LEU A 60 0.71 -16.73 -15.89
CA LEU A 60 2.01 -17.05 -15.33
C LEU A 60 3.13 -16.19 -15.92
N GLY A 61 3.10 -15.95 -17.23
CA GLY A 61 4.07 -15.09 -17.91
C GLY A 61 3.98 -13.62 -17.46
N ILE A 62 2.78 -13.13 -17.19
CA ILE A 62 2.56 -11.76 -16.69
C ILE A 62 3.19 -11.63 -15.30
N VAL A 63 2.93 -12.59 -14.40
CA VAL A 63 3.48 -12.59 -13.05
C VAL A 63 5.00 -12.66 -13.07
N GLN A 64 5.60 -13.53 -13.89
CA GLN A 64 7.06 -13.62 -14.03
C GLN A 64 7.70 -12.33 -14.54
N ASN A 65 7.08 -11.67 -15.52
CA ASN A 65 7.56 -10.38 -16.03
C ASN A 65 7.49 -9.30 -14.94
N CYS A 66 6.37 -9.16 -14.24
CA CYS A 66 6.23 -8.20 -13.16
C CYS A 66 7.24 -8.42 -12.02
N LEU A 67 7.54 -9.68 -11.68
CA LEU A 67 8.56 -10.02 -10.69
C LEU A 67 9.97 -9.65 -11.16
N THR A 68 10.26 -9.81 -12.45
CA THR A 68 11.55 -9.46 -13.05
C THR A 68 11.76 -7.94 -13.11
N GLU A 69 10.70 -7.17 -13.40
CA GLU A 69 10.75 -5.70 -13.41
C GLU A 69 10.85 -5.12 -11.99
N GLY A 70 10.30 -5.82 -10.99
CA GLY A 70 10.26 -5.38 -9.60
C GLY A 70 11.46 -5.79 -8.74
N SER A 71 12.37 -6.63 -9.26
CA SER A 71 13.62 -7.05 -8.59
C SER A 71 14.76 -6.08 -8.85
#